data_AF-A0AAV4ICN8-F1
#
_entry.id   AF-A0AAV4ICN8-F1
#
_cell.length_a   1.000
_cell.length_b   1.000
_cell.length_c   1.000
_cell.angle_alpha   90.00
_cell.angle_beta   90.00
_cell.angle_gamma   90.00
#
_symmetry.space_group_name_H-M   'P 1'
#
loop_
_entity.id
_entity.type
_entity.pdbx_description
1 polymer ?
#
loop_
_entity_poly.entity_id
_entity_poly.type
_entity_poly.pdbx_seq_one_letter_code
_entity_poly.pdbx_strand_id
1 'polypeptide(L)'
;LAPSDYHLFGPLKRELAVKRFDDDEELVDHVRKWLQNLDGSFFREGIYSMLWQQQRSPSSEKSGRAPLASRRNTNSSGSLVSSILTYGCETWTLLADTERRIQAFENKCLRKLLRISYKDHVTNESVRELVVAYVGLQEPLLATVKRRKLAWFGHVTIHDSLSKTILQGRVEGKRRRGRQRKAWCDNIKEWTGMAMDKLVRSATDRDAWRQKTDSSALRSPRRPHRSRD
;
A
#
# COMPACT_ATOMS: atom_id res chain seq x y z
N LEU A 1 -15.30 8.46 10.12
CA LEU A 1 -16.58 8.28 9.40
C LEU A 1 -16.79 9.56 8.58
N ALA A 2 -17.05 9.46 7.28
CA ALA A 2 -17.24 10.66 6.45
C ALA A 2 -18.60 11.32 6.77
N PRO A 3 -18.72 12.66 6.77
CA PRO A 3 -19.99 13.36 6.97
C PRO A 3 -21.12 12.91 6.04
N SER A 4 -20.76 12.50 4.82
CA SER A 4 -21.70 11.95 3.85
C SER A 4 -22.41 10.70 4.38
N ASP A 5 -21.70 9.83 5.10
CA ASP A 5 -22.16 8.50 5.48
C ASP A 5 -23.25 8.53 6.55
N TYR A 6 -23.22 9.50 7.46
CA TYR A 6 -24.22 9.62 8.53
C TYR A 6 -25.20 10.78 8.35
N HIS A 7 -24.83 11.84 7.62
CA HIS A 7 -25.67 13.05 7.50
C HIS A 7 -26.38 13.16 6.16
N LEU A 8 -25.72 12.77 5.06
CA LEU A 8 -26.26 12.96 3.70
C LEU A 8 -27.05 11.75 3.20
N PHE A 9 -26.47 10.54 3.32
CA PHE A 9 -27.05 9.35 2.71
C PHE A 9 -28.31 8.84 3.43
N GLY A 10 -28.48 9.13 4.73
CA GLY A 10 -29.69 8.76 5.48
C GLY A 10 -30.95 9.47 4.97
N PRO A 11 -30.98 10.81 4.93
CA PRO A 11 -32.07 11.58 4.32
C PRO A 11 -32.26 11.24 2.83
N LEU A 12 -31.18 11.14 2.05
CA LEU A 12 -31.27 10.80 0.62
C LEU A 12 -31.93 9.44 0.40
N LYS A 13 -31.57 8.43 1.20
CA LYS A 13 -32.16 7.09 1.10
C LYS A 13 -33.65 7.07 1.46
N ARG A 14 -34.10 7.93 2.38
CA ARG A 14 -35.53 8.06 2.72
C ARG A 14 -36.33 8.67 1.57
N GLU A 15 -35.76 9.66 0.88
CA GLU A 15 -36.37 10.31 -0.28
C GLU A 15 -36.44 9.37 -1.49
N LEU A 16 -35.36 8.63 -1.73
CA LEU A 16 -35.30 7.62 -2.80
C LEU A 16 -36.19 6.41 -2.51
N ALA A 17 -36.48 6.10 -1.24
CA ALA A 17 -37.35 4.98 -0.89
C ALA A 17 -38.84 5.22 -1.21
N VAL A 18 -39.26 6.47 -1.36
CA VAL A 18 -40.66 6.85 -1.63
C VAL A 18 -40.97 6.86 -3.13
N LYS A 19 -39.95 6.88 -3.99
CA LYS A 19 -40.10 6.99 -5.45
C LYS A 19 -39.56 5.76 -6.17
N ARG A 20 -40.26 5.34 -7.21
CA ARG A 20 -39.76 4.36 -8.18
C ARG A 20 -39.31 5.12 -9.42
N PHE A 21 -38.14 4.77 -9.91
CA PHE A 21 -37.53 5.36 -11.11
C PHE A 21 -37.44 4.24 -12.14
N ASP A 22 -37.82 4.55 -13.37
CA ASP A 22 -37.81 3.56 -14.46
C ASP A 22 -36.47 3.59 -15.24
N ASP A 23 -35.70 4.69 -15.13
CA ASP A 23 -34.39 4.85 -15.78
C ASP A 23 -33.33 5.54 -14.88
N ASP A 24 -32.05 5.24 -15.14
CA ASP A 24 -30.91 5.76 -14.37
C ASP A 24 -30.71 7.27 -14.57
N GLU A 25 -31.04 7.80 -15.75
CA GLU A 25 -30.97 9.25 -16.02
C GLU A 25 -31.99 10.02 -15.16
N GLU A 26 -33.19 9.47 -15.00
CA GLU A 26 -34.25 10.05 -14.16
C GLU A 26 -33.83 10.07 -12.68
N LEU A 27 -33.20 8.99 -12.21
CA LEU A 27 -32.64 8.91 -10.86
C LEU A 27 -31.57 10.00 -10.65
N VAL A 28 -30.63 10.16 -11.58
CA VAL A 28 -29.55 11.13 -11.46
C VAL A 28 -30.07 12.56 -11.43
N ASP A 29 -31.03 12.89 -12.29
CA ASP A 29 -31.65 14.22 -12.30
C ASP A 29 -32.49 14.47 -11.05
N HIS A 30 -33.13 13.43 -10.51
CA HIS A 30 -33.86 13.52 -9.25
C HIS A 30 -32.92 13.84 -8.08
N VAL A 31 -31.81 13.11 -7.97
CA VAL A 31 -30.81 13.32 -6.92
C VAL A 31 -30.17 14.71 -7.05
N ARG A 32 -29.89 15.17 -8.27
CA ARG A 32 -29.35 16.53 -8.51
C ARG A 32 -30.31 17.62 -8.07
N LYS A 33 -31.59 17.53 -8.43
CA LYS A 33 -32.62 18.49 -7.99
C LYS A 33 -32.77 18.48 -6.48
N TRP A 34 -32.74 17.30 -5.86
CA TRP A 34 -32.80 17.18 -4.40
C TRP A 34 -31.61 17.85 -3.72
N LEU A 35 -30.39 17.62 -4.22
CA LEU A 35 -29.18 18.25 -3.69
C LEU A 35 -29.18 19.77 -3.86
N GLN A 36 -29.75 20.29 -4.95
CA GLN A 36 -29.87 21.73 -5.20
C GLN A 36 -30.93 22.41 -4.33
N ASN A 37 -31.96 21.66 -3.90
CA ASN A 37 -33.01 22.17 -3.02
C ASN A 37 -32.62 22.15 -1.53
N LEU A 38 -31.52 21.50 -1.16
CA LEU A 38 -31.03 21.48 0.22
C LEU A 38 -30.38 22.82 0.59
N ASP A 39 -30.78 23.37 1.74
CA ASP A 39 -30.21 24.61 2.24
C ASP A 39 -28.73 24.46 2.60
N GLY A 40 -27.94 25.51 2.37
CA GLY A 40 -26.50 25.50 2.63
C GLY A 40 -26.15 25.30 4.11
N SER A 41 -27.08 25.52 5.04
CA SER A 41 -26.91 25.20 6.46
C SER A 41 -26.86 23.69 6.71
N PHE A 42 -27.60 22.87 5.95
CA PHE A 42 -27.66 21.42 6.10
C PHE A 42 -26.28 20.76 5.96
N PHE A 43 -25.50 21.18 4.95
CA PHE A 43 -24.15 20.67 4.74
C PHE A 43 -23.17 21.17 5.82
N ARG A 44 -23.34 22.42 6.29
CA ARG A 44 -22.53 22.96 7.39
C ARG A 44 -22.76 22.20 8.69
N GLU A 45 -24.01 21.89 9.02
CA GLU A 45 -24.36 21.11 10.20
C GLU A 45 -23.74 19.70 10.17
N GLY A 46 -23.74 19.03 9.01
CA GLY A 46 -23.09 17.73 8.86
C GLY A 46 -21.58 17.78 9.15
N ILE A 47 -20.92 18.84 8.70
CA ILE A 47 -19.48 19.10 8.93
C ILE A 47 -19.21 19.50 10.39
N TYR A 48 -20.05 20.36 10.98
CA TYR A 48 -19.89 20.76 12.39
C TYR A 48 -20.21 19.63 13.36
N SER A 49 -21.20 18.78 13.07
CA SER A 49 -21.50 17.56 13.82
C SER A 49 -20.31 16.59 13.81
N MET A 50 -19.53 16.55 12.72
CA MET A 50 -18.27 15.79 12.66
C MET A 50 -17.24 16.31 13.66
N LEU A 51 -17.03 17.63 13.68
CA LEU A 51 -16.10 18.30 14.59
C LEU A 51 -16.51 18.09 16.05
N TRP A 52 -17.82 18.11 16.31
CA TRP A 52 -18.41 17.94 17.63
C TRP A 52 -18.33 16.49 18.13
N GLN A 53 -18.54 15.50 17.26
CA GLN A 53 -18.29 14.08 17.56
C GLN A 53 -16.80 13.82 17.83
N GLN A 54 -15.91 14.53 17.13
CA GLN A 54 -14.47 14.40 17.29
C GLN A 54 -13.95 14.98 18.62
N GLN A 55 -14.68 15.93 19.23
CA GLN A 55 -14.38 16.48 20.56
C GLN A 55 -14.93 15.62 21.72
N ARG A 56 -15.94 14.77 21.49
CA ARG A 56 -16.65 14.02 22.54
C ARG A 56 -16.09 12.63 22.89
N SER A 57 -15.01 12.18 22.26
CA SER A 57 -14.34 10.92 22.67
C SER A 57 -13.62 11.14 24.01
N PRO A 58 -14.05 10.52 25.13
CA PRO A 58 -13.47 10.79 26.44
C PRO A 58 -12.19 9.99 26.62
N SER A 59 -11.05 10.67 26.58
CA SER A 59 -9.82 10.21 27.25
C SER A 59 -8.91 11.39 27.58
N SER A 60 -9.30 12.15 28.61
CA SER A 60 -8.45 12.49 29.75
C SER A 60 -9.10 13.61 30.56
N GLU A 61 -9.59 13.30 31.75
CA GLU A 61 -9.51 14.26 32.84
C GLU A 61 -8.24 13.91 33.63
N LYS A 62 -7.39 14.91 33.84
CA LYS A 62 -6.18 14.93 34.69
C LYS A 62 -4.90 14.31 34.12
N SER A 63 -4.12 15.14 33.42
CA SER A 63 -2.81 15.65 33.89
C SER A 63 -2.02 16.15 32.68
N GLY A 64 -1.38 17.31 32.83
CA GLY A 64 -0.69 18.01 31.75
C GLY A 64 0.41 17.17 31.10
N ARG A 65 0.24 16.89 29.81
CA ARG A 65 1.32 16.71 28.82
C ARG A 65 0.73 16.79 27.41
N ALA A 66 1.53 17.34 26.49
CA ALA A 66 1.16 17.89 25.19
C ALA A 66 0.20 17.03 24.32
N PRO A 67 -0.72 17.64 23.55
CA PRO A 67 -1.56 16.90 22.62
C PRO A 67 -0.84 16.77 21.27
N LEU A 68 -0.75 15.55 20.73
CA LEU A 68 -0.87 15.19 19.29
C LEU A 68 -0.29 13.80 19.03
N ALA A 69 -1.04 12.77 19.39
CA ALA A 69 -0.97 11.45 18.74
C ALA A 69 -2.29 10.72 18.98
N SER A 70 -3.37 11.22 18.37
CA SER A 70 -4.57 10.39 18.20
C SER A 70 -4.18 9.23 17.30
N ARG A 71 -4.11 8.04 17.91
CA ARG A 71 -4.05 6.73 17.28
C ARG A 71 -5.05 6.63 16.12
N ARG A 72 -4.61 7.00 14.92
CA ARG A 72 -5.07 6.35 13.70
C ARG A 72 -3.94 5.44 13.29
N ASN A 73 -4.21 4.12 13.28
CA ASN A 73 -3.39 3.13 12.58
C ASN A 73 -3.28 3.60 11.13
N THR A 74 -2.27 4.41 10.89
CA THR A 74 -1.83 4.88 9.59
C THR A 74 -0.87 3.81 9.09
N ASN A 75 -1.32 2.56 9.05
CA ASN A 75 -0.68 1.59 8.19
C ASN A 75 -0.72 2.24 6.80
N SER A 76 0.45 2.52 6.25
CA SER A 76 0.65 3.04 4.89
C SER A 76 -0.15 2.24 3.85
N SER A 77 -0.56 1.01 4.18
CA SER A 77 -1.49 0.13 3.47
C SER A 77 -2.92 0.67 3.27
N GLY A 78 -3.40 1.65 4.05
CA GLY A 78 -4.74 2.23 3.95
C GLY A 78 -4.87 3.47 3.06
N SER A 79 -3.77 3.90 2.43
CA SER A 79 -3.73 5.03 1.50
C SER A 79 -4.08 4.57 0.09
N LEU A 80 -5.00 5.28 -0.59
CA LEU A 80 -5.33 5.05 -2.01
C LEU A 80 -4.08 5.05 -2.91
N VAL A 81 -3.07 5.84 -2.56
CA VAL A 81 -1.81 5.91 -3.33
C VAL A 81 -1.02 4.60 -3.21
N SER A 82 -1.01 3.98 -2.02
CA SER A 82 -0.31 2.71 -1.81
C SER A 82 -1.04 1.56 -2.50
N SER A 83 -2.38 1.53 -2.46
CA SER A 83 -3.15 0.48 -3.14
C SER A 83 -2.97 0.53 -4.66
N ILE A 84 -3.02 1.72 -5.27
CA ILE A 84 -2.79 1.92 -6.71
C ILE A 84 -1.36 1.53 -7.08
N LEU A 85 -0.36 2.00 -6.33
CA LEU A 85 1.05 1.74 -6.66
C LEU A 85 1.43 0.26 -6.53
N THR A 86 0.83 -0.45 -5.58
CA THR A 86 1.13 -1.87 -5.35
C THR A 86 0.24 -2.81 -6.17
N TYR A 87 -0.66 -2.26 -7.00
CA TYR A 87 -1.48 -3.05 -7.89
C TYR A 87 -0.61 -3.78 -8.92
N GLY A 88 -0.78 -5.10 -9.03
CA GLY A 88 -0.05 -5.93 -9.99
C GLY A 88 1.47 -6.04 -9.75
N CYS A 89 2.01 -5.51 -8.64
CA CYS A 89 3.44 -5.46 -8.38
C CYS A 89 4.10 -6.86 -8.29
N GLU A 90 3.30 -7.89 -8.00
CA GLU A 90 3.69 -9.30 -7.99
C GLU A 90 4.28 -9.76 -9.33
N THR A 91 3.81 -9.18 -10.44
CA THR A 91 4.22 -9.56 -11.80
C THR A 91 5.48 -8.84 -12.27
N TRP A 92 5.94 -7.81 -11.55
CA TRP A 92 7.05 -6.98 -12.00
C TRP A 92 8.38 -7.70 -11.91
N THR A 93 9.25 -7.49 -12.90
CA THR A 93 10.67 -7.83 -12.77
C THR A 93 11.40 -6.62 -12.21
N LEU A 94 11.87 -6.71 -10.97
CA LEU A 94 12.50 -5.58 -10.27
C LEU A 94 14.00 -5.51 -10.60
N LEU A 95 14.36 -4.47 -11.37
CA LEU A 95 15.75 -4.07 -11.56
C LEU A 95 16.19 -3.19 -10.39
N ALA A 96 17.50 -3.10 -10.17
CA ALA A 96 18.07 -2.23 -9.13
C ALA A 96 17.65 -0.76 -9.28
N ASP A 97 17.45 -0.31 -10.53
CA ASP A 97 16.94 1.04 -10.78
C ASP A 97 15.47 1.20 -10.36
N THR A 98 14.61 0.24 -10.69
CA THR A 98 13.21 0.24 -10.26
C THR A 98 13.09 0.22 -8.74
N GLU A 99 13.88 -0.61 -8.05
CA GLU A 99 13.94 -0.63 -6.58
C GLU A 99 14.35 0.74 -6.00
N ARG A 100 15.37 1.39 -6.60
CA ARG A 100 15.81 2.72 -6.21
C ARG A 100 14.72 3.78 -6.42
N ARG A 101 13.99 3.71 -7.54
CA ARG A 101 12.88 4.62 -7.84
C ARG A 101 11.73 4.46 -6.86
N ILE A 102 11.39 3.24 -6.46
CA ILE A 102 10.37 2.96 -5.43
C ILE A 102 10.80 3.59 -4.09
N GLN A 103 12.03 3.37 -3.66
CA GLN A 103 12.56 3.95 -2.43
C GLN A 103 12.63 5.48 -2.47
N ALA A 104 13.02 6.06 -3.61
CA ALA A 104 13.06 7.51 -3.79
C ALA A 104 11.66 8.13 -3.76
N PHE A 105 10.68 7.47 -4.39
CA PHE A 105 9.28 7.87 -4.32
C PHE A 105 8.76 7.86 -2.88
N GLU A 106 8.99 6.76 -2.15
CA GLU A 106 8.61 6.63 -0.75
C GLU A 106 9.23 7.76 0.09
N ASN A 107 10.55 7.95 0.02
CA ASN A 107 11.24 9.01 0.75
C ASN A 107 10.71 10.41 0.39
N LYS A 108 10.35 10.65 -0.88
CA LYS A 108 9.74 11.90 -1.32
C LYS A 108 8.37 12.11 -0.69
N CYS A 109 7.54 11.07 -0.61
CA CYS A 109 6.26 11.10 0.08
C CYS A 109 6.41 11.36 1.58
N LEU A 110 7.35 10.67 2.24
CA LEU A 110 7.62 10.84 3.68
C LEU A 110 8.12 12.26 4.01
N ARG A 111 9.03 12.82 3.20
CA ARG A 111 9.49 14.21 3.38
C ARG A 111 8.36 15.22 3.21
N LYS A 112 7.47 15.02 2.23
CA LYS A 112 6.29 15.87 2.06
C LYS A 112 5.32 15.76 3.24
N LEU A 113 5.12 14.56 3.78
CA LEU A 113 4.27 14.32 4.95
C LEU A 113 4.79 15.08 6.18
N LEU A 114 6.10 15.02 6.43
CA LEU A 114 6.76 15.72 7.55
C LEU A 114 7.10 17.19 7.26
N ARG A 115 6.75 17.70 6.07
CA ARG A 115 7.09 19.07 5.61
C ARG A 115 8.59 19.39 5.66
N ILE A 116 9.45 18.39 5.43
CA ILE A 116 10.91 18.56 5.41
C ILE A 116 11.33 19.09 4.04
N SER A 117 12.01 20.23 4.04
CA SER A 117 12.60 20.84 2.87
C SER A 117 13.92 20.15 2.49
N TYR A 118 14.31 20.26 1.23
CA TYR A 118 15.66 19.83 0.81
C TYR A 118 16.76 20.66 1.50
N LYS A 119 16.46 21.91 1.87
CA LYS A 119 17.38 22.82 2.56
C LYS A 119 17.73 22.38 3.98
N ASP A 120 16.92 21.51 4.58
CA ASP A 120 17.10 21.06 5.96
C ASP A 120 18.22 20.00 6.06
N HIS A 121 18.76 19.54 4.93
CA HIS A 121 19.86 18.56 4.83
C HIS A 121 19.66 17.29 5.68
N VAL A 122 18.41 16.90 5.93
CA VAL A 122 18.06 15.71 6.72
C VAL A 122 18.33 14.43 5.92
N THR A 123 18.96 13.45 6.57
CA THR A 123 19.26 12.12 6.01
C THR A 123 17.97 11.31 5.81
N ASN A 124 18.02 10.29 4.95
CA ASN A 124 16.84 9.45 4.72
C ASN A 124 16.55 8.54 5.91
N GLU A 125 17.59 8.16 6.65
CA GLU A 125 17.51 7.39 7.88
C GLU A 125 16.78 8.19 8.97
N SER A 126 17.18 9.45 9.21
CA SER A 126 16.51 10.30 10.19
C SER A 126 15.06 10.63 9.80
N VAL A 127 14.76 10.80 8.50
CA VAL A 127 13.37 10.94 8.03
C VAL A 127 12.54 9.71 8.42
N ARG A 128 13.08 8.50 8.28
CA ARG A 128 12.38 7.25 8.65
C ARG A 128 12.21 7.13 10.16
N GLU A 129 13.23 7.46 10.94
CA GLU A 129 13.15 7.47 12.42
C GLU A 129 12.07 8.43 12.92
N LEU A 130 12.00 9.63 12.33
CA LEU A 130 10.95 10.60 12.65
C LEU A 130 9.57 10.06 12.29
N VAL A 131 9.40 9.44 11.11
CA VAL A 131 8.13 8.81 10.73
C VAL A 131 7.75 7.71 11.74
N VAL A 132 8.70 6.88 12.17
CA VAL A 132 8.44 5.85 13.18
C VAL A 132 8.02 6.46 14.52
N ALA A 133 8.63 7.57 14.93
CA ALA A 133 8.27 8.27 16.15
C ALA A 133 6.87 8.90 16.10
N TYR A 134 6.48 9.50 14.97
CA TYR A 134 5.20 10.21 14.83
C TYR A 134 4.02 9.33 14.43
N VAL A 135 4.26 8.33 13.57
CA VAL A 135 3.24 7.54 12.87
C VAL A 135 3.26 6.08 13.35
N GLY A 136 4.33 5.66 14.02
CA GLY A 136 4.56 4.28 14.42
C GLY A 136 5.33 3.48 13.37
N LEU A 137 5.62 2.21 13.69
CA LEU A 137 6.38 1.33 12.80
C LEU A 137 5.64 1.14 11.47
N GLN A 138 6.20 1.68 10.39
CA GLN A 138 5.71 1.50 9.03
C GLN A 138 6.61 0.53 8.28
N GLU A 139 5.98 -0.38 7.55
CA GLU A 139 6.72 -1.21 6.64
C GLU A 139 7.11 -0.41 5.39
N PRO A 140 8.39 -0.51 4.94
CA PRO A 140 8.81 0.09 3.69
C PRO A 140 7.99 -0.42 2.50
N LEU A 141 7.66 0.47 1.57
CA LEU A 141 6.92 0.14 0.35
C LEU A 141 7.60 -0.98 -0.45
N LEU A 142 8.93 -0.93 -0.56
CA LEU A 142 9.70 -1.97 -1.24
C LEU A 142 9.55 -3.33 -0.55
N ALA A 143 9.48 -3.37 0.78
CA ALA A 143 9.27 -4.61 1.52
C ALA A 143 7.86 -5.17 1.25
N THR A 144 6.84 -4.31 1.15
CA THR A 144 5.48 -4.74 0.76
C THR A 144 5.48 -5.38 -0.63
N VAL A 145 6.16 -4.77 -1.61
CA VAL A 145 6.26 -5.33 -2.97
C VAL A 145 6.99 -6.67 -2.96
N LYS A 146 8.12 -6.77 -2.25
CA LYS A 146 8.86 -8.03 -2.10
C LYS A 146 8.01 -9.11 -1.46
N ARG A 147 7.27 -8.79 -0.38
CA ARG A 147 6.38 -9.72 0.31
C ARG A 147 5.31 -10.25 -0.63
N ARG A 148 4.58 -9.37 -1.33
CA ARG A 148 3.51 -9.79 -2.25
C ARG A 148 4.05 -10.71 -3.34
N LYS A 149 5.19 -10.35 -3.94
CA LYS A 149 5.83 -11.16 -4.97
C LYS A 149 6.28 -12.54 -4.46
N LEU A 150 6.86 -12.62 -3.26
CA LEU A 150 7.24 -13.88 -2.61
C LEU A 150 6.02 -14.71 -2.19
N ALA A 151 4.95 -14.06 -1.70
CA ALA A 151 3.69 -14.73 -1.39
C ALA A 151 3.06 -15.34 -2.64
N TRP A 152 3.06 -14.60 -3.76
CA TRP A 152 2.58 -15.09 -5.06
C TRP A 152 3.39 -16.30 -5.55
N PHE A 153 4.72 -16.28 -5.39
CA PHE A 153 5.56 -17.45 -5.67
C PHE A 153 5.15 -18.68 -4.86
N GLY A 154 4.96 -18.52 -3.55
CA GLY A 154 4.49 -19.60 -2.68
C GLY A 154 3.16 -20.15 -3.15
N HIS A 155 2.21 -19.26 -3.45
CA HIS A 155 0.90 -19.65 -3.95
C HIS A 155 0.97 -20.45 -5.27
N VAL A 156 1.74 -19.96 -6.24
CA VAL A 156 1.90 -20.63 -7.56
C VAL A 156 2.63 -21.97 -7.44
N THR A 157 3.58 -22.11 -6.52
CA THR A 157 4.38 -23.34 -6.38
C THR A 157 3.63 -24.48 -5.68
N ILE A 158 2.66 -24.16 -4.82
CA ILE A 158 1.82 -25.14 -4.13
C ILE A 158 0.91 -25.87 -5.12
N HIS A 159 0.24 -25.14 -6.01
CA HIS A 159 -0.73 -25.74 -6.93
C HIS A 159 -0.08 -26.21 -8.22
N ASP A 160 -0.43 -27.42 -8.67
CA ASP A 160 0.01 -27.94 -9.96
C ASP A 160 -0.78 -27.28 -11.10
N SER A 161 -0.25 -26.17 -11.59
CA SER A 161 -0.91 -25.28 -12.55
C SER A 161 0.02 -24.93 -13.70
N LEU A 162 -0.54 -24.50 -14.83
CA LEU A 162 0.24 -23.99 -15.96
C LEU A 162 1.22 -22.89 -15.52
N SER A 163 0.81 -22.03 -14.57
CA SER A 163 1.65 -20.99 -14.01
C SER A 163 2.91 -21.55 -13.32
N LYS A 164 2.79 -22.68 -12.61
CA LYS A 164 3.93 -23.40 -12.00
C LYS A 164 4.86 -23.95 -13.08
N THR A 165 4.31 -24.57 -14.12
CA THR A 165 5.08 -25.10 -15.26
C THR A 165 5.83 -24.00 -15.98
N ILE A 166 5.19 -22.85 -16.24
CA ILE A 166 5.84 -21.69 -16.86
C ILE A 166 6.93 -21.12 -15.96
N LEU A 167 6.66 -21.04 -14.66
CA LEU A 167 7.60 -20.47 -13.68
C LEU A 167 8.85 -21.33 -13.49
N GLN A 168 8.69 -22.65 -13.52
CA GLN A 168 9.78 -23.63 -13.42
C GLN A 168 10.43 -23.94 -14.77
N GLY A 169 9.72 -23.67 -15.87
CA GLY A 169 10.15 -23.90 -17.23
C GLY A 169 11.44 -23.15 -17.55
N ARG A 170 12.53 -23.89 -17.69
CA ARG A 170 13.81 -23.36 -18.18
C ARG A 170 13.89 -23.64 -19.67
N VAL A 171 13.86 -22.58 -20.48
CA VAL A 171 14.20 -22.69 -21.90
C VAL A 171 15.72 -22.78 -22.01
N GLU A 172 16.21 -23.84 -22.63
CA GLU A 172 17.64 -24.01 -22.90
C GLU A 172 18.13 -23.00 -23.93
N GLY A 173 19.39 -22.57 -23.78
CA GLY A 173 20.03 -21.60 -24.68
C GLY A 173 20.36 -20.25 -24.03
N LYS A 174 21.14 -19.45 -24.76
CA LYS A 174 21.54 -18.11 -24.34
C LYS A 174 20.48 -17.09 -24.76
N ARG A 175 20.16 -16.13 -23.89
CA ARG A 175 19.29 -15.00 -24.25
C ARG A 175 19.97 -14.16 -25.35
N ARG A 176 19.23 -13.84 -26.42
CA ARG A 176 19.71 -12.97 -27.50
C ARG A 176 20.12 -11.59 -26.97
N ARG A 177 21.09 -10.96 -27.64
CA ARG A 177 21.54 -9.59 -27.35
C ARG A 177 20.35 -8.63 -27.41
N GLY A 178 20.24 -7.72 -26.44
CA GLY A 178 19.13 -6.76 -26.32
C GLY A 178 17.97 -7.19 -25.42
N ARG A 179 17.82 -8.49 -25.10
CA ARG A 179 16.77 -8.95 -24.16
C ARG A 179 17.15 -8.62 -22.71
N GLN A 180 16.14 -8.33 -21.87
CA GLN A 180 16.34 -8.14 -20.44
C GLN A 180 17.11 -9.34 -19.84
N ARG A 181 18.22 -9.03 -19.15
CA ARG A 181 19.10 -10.04 -18.55
C ARG A 181 18.49 -10.68 -17.31
N LYS A 182 17.82 -9.87 -16.49
CA LYS A 182 17.17 -10.29 -15.24
C LYS A 182 15.79 -10.86 -15.54
N ALA A 183 15.51 -12.06 -15.06
CA ALA A 183 14.20 -12.67 -15.11
C ALA A 183 13.43 -12.45 -13.80
N TRP A 184 12.12 -12.70 -13.84
CA TRP A 184 11.25 -12.56 -12.68
C TRP A 184 11.71 -13.43 -11.49
N CYS A 185 12.10 -14.69 -11.74
CA CYS A 185 12.58 -15.62 -10.71
C CYS A 185 13.94 -15.22 -10.12
N ASP A 186 14.74 -14.42 -10.84
CA ASP A 186 16.06 -14.00 -10.35
C ASP A 186 15.91 -13.06 -9.15
N ASN A 187 14.82 -12.28 -9.07
CA ASN A 187 14.49 -11.52 -7.86
C ASN A 187 14.33 -12.41 -6.62
N ILE A 188 13.61 -13.52 -6.77
CA ILE A 188 13.32 -14.42 -5.65
C ILE A 188 14.59 -15.09 -5.17
N LYS A 189 15.42 -15.57 -6.11
CA LYS A 189 16.73 -16.15 -5.79
C LYS A 189 17.63 -15.15 -5.08
N GLU A 190 17.66 -13.89 -5.54
CA GLU A 190 18.49 -12.83 -4.95
C GLU A 190 18.04 -12.47 -3.53
N TRP A 191 16.73 -12.33 -3.29
CA TRP A 191 16.21 -11.92 -1.99
C TRP A 191 16.30 -13.04 -0.94
N THR A 192 16.05 -14.28 -1.36
CA THR A 192 16.10 -15.45 -0.47
C THR A 192 17.50 -16.06 -0.34
N GLY A 193 18.39 -15.81 -1.30
CA GLY A 193 19.72 -16.43 -1.39
C GLY A 193 19.69 -17.91 -1.75
N MET A 194 18.61 -18.42 -2.34
CA MET A 194 18.42 -19.85 -2.62
C MET A 194 18.30 -20.15 -4.11
N ALA A 195 18.70 -21.37 -4.48
CA ALA A 195 18.48 -21.91 -5.81
C ALA A 195 17.00 -22.32 -6.00
N MET A 196 16.57 -22.44 -7.27
CA MET A 196 15.16 -22.64 -7.63
C MET A 196 14.58 -23.95 -7.09
N ASP A 197 15.36 -25.02 -7.10
CA ASP A 197 15.02 -26.33 -6.55
C ASP A 197 14.72 -26.27 -5.05
N LYS A 198 15.57 -25.59 -4.28
CA LYS A 198 15.37 -25.38 -2.84
C LYS A 198 14.17 -24.49 -2.56
N LEU A 199 13.96 -23.47 -3.40
CA LEU A 199 12.81 -22.56 -3.30
C LEU A 199 11.48 -23.30 -3.42
N VAL A 200 11.33 -24.15 -4.43
CA VAL A 200 10.11 -24.93 -4.65
C VAL A 200 9.83 -25.86 -3.47
N ARG A 201 10.86 -26.56 -2.95
CA ARG A 201 10.71 -27.41 -1.76
C ARG A 201 10.33 -26.61 -0.51
N SER A 202 10.94 -25.45 -0.31
CA SER A 202 10.65 -24.59 0.84
C SER A 202 9.26 -23.96 0.79
N ALA A 203 8.69 -23.79 -0.40
CA ALA A 203 7.37 -23.21 -0.58
C ALA A 203 6.24 -24.21 -0.31
N THR A 204 6.53 -25.51 -0.23
CA THR A 204 5.56 -26.55 0.14
C THR A 204 5.08 -26.40 1.58
N ASP A 205 5.98 -26.00 2.50
CA ASP A 205 5.61 -25.64 3.86
C ASP A 205 5.14 -24.18 3.90
N ARG A 206 3.84 -23.99 4.12
CA ARG A 206 3.20 -22.68 4.10
C ARG A 206 3.69 -21.76 5.22
N ASP A 207 3.93 -22.31 6.40
CA ASP A 207 4.29 -21.51 7.58
C ASP A 207 5.76 -21.14 7.54
N ALA A 208 6.62 -22.10 7.16
CA ALA A 208 8.03 -21.80 6.88
C ALA A 208 8.17 -20.79 5.74
N TRP A 209 7.35 -20.91 4.67
CA TRP A 209 7.37 -19.96 3.56
C TRP A 209 6.93 -18.55 3.96
N ARG A 210 5.90 -18.42 4.82
CA ARG A 210 5.46 -17.13 5.36
C ARG A 210 6.58 -16.45 6.16
N GLN A 211 7.19 -17.16 7.11
CA GLN A 211 8.29 -16.61 7.90
C GLN A 211 9.49 -16.19 7.03
N LYS A 212 9.75 -16.98 5.98
CA LYS A 212 10.83 -16.67 5.02
C LYS A 212 10.51 -15.45 4.15
N THR A 213 9.26 -15.31 3.76
CA THR A 213 8.75 -14.16 3.02
C THR A 213 8.95 -12.88 3.84
N ASP A 214 8.58 -12.89 5.12
CA ASP A 214 8.71 -11.72 6.00
C ASP A 214 10.17 -11.34 6.25
N SER A 215 11.03 -12.31 6.55
CA SER A 215 12.47 -12.08 6.75
C SER A 215 13.18 -11.61 5.46
N SER A 216 12.80 -12.15 4.30
CA SER A 216 13.40 -11.77 3.01
C SER A 216 12.91 -10.41 2.48
N ALA A 217 11.66 -10.04 2.79
CA ALA A 217 11.08 -8.75 2.41
C ALA A 217 11.78 -7.57 3.09
N LEU A 218 12.14 -7.73 4.37
CA LEU A 218 12.83 -6.70 5.17
C LEU A 218 14.33 -6.60 4.84
N ARG A 219 14.90 -7.58 4.13
CA ARG A 219 16.30 -7.51 3.71
C ARG A 219 16.51 -6.34 2.75
N SER A 220 17.34 -5.39 3.15
CA SER A 220 17.78 -4.30 2.30
C SER A 220 18.45 -4.87 1.03
N PRO A 221 18.24 -4.28 -0.16
CA PRO A 221 18.93 -4.72 -1.37
C PRO A 221 20.43 -4.78 -1.10
N ARG A 222 21.08 -5.91 -1.41
CA ARG A 222 22.55 -5.94 -1.37
C ARG A 222 23.01 -4.87 -2.35
N ARG A 223 23.76 -3.86 -1.88
CA ARG A 223 24.41 -2.94 -2.81
C ARG A 223 25.20 -3.80 -3.79
N PRO A 224 25.00 -3.66 -5.12
CA PRO A 224 25.84 -4.39 -6.05
C PRO A 224 27.28 -4.06 -5.70
N HIS A 225 28.08 -5.11 -5.47
CA HIS A 225 29.51 -4.94 -5.30
C HIS A 225 29.99 -4.24 -6.57
N ARG A 226 30.47 -3.01 -6.43
CA ARG A 226 31.05 -2.27 -7.54
C ARG A 226 32.41 -2.95 -7.79
N SER A 227 32.41 -4.03 -8.55
CA SER A 227 33.65 -4.55 -9.13
C SER A 227 34.23 -3.41 -9.96
N ARG A 228 35.28 -2.79 -9.42
CA ARG A 228 36.19 -1.96 -10.19
C ARG A 228 37.00 -2.94 -11.03
N ASP A 229 36.51 -3.24 -12.22
CA ASP A 229 37.26 -3.80 -13.34
C ASP A 229 36.87 -3.02 -14.59
#